data_AF-A0A7C2XY58-F1
#
_entry.id   AF-A0A7C2XY58-F1
#
_cell.length_a   1.000
_cell.length_b   1.000
_cell.length_c   1.000
_cell.angle_alpha   90.00
_cell.angle_beta   90.00
_cell.angle_gamma   90.00
#
_symmetry.space_group_name_H-M   'P 1'
#
loop_
_entity.id
_entity.type
_entity.pdbx_description
1 polymer ?
#
loop_
_entity_poly.entity_id
_entity_poly.type
_entity_poly.pdbx_seq_one_letter_code
_entity_poly.pdbx_strand_id
1 'polypeptide(L)'
;MKKTTIVTITKDNKEYFAKYIEAFIKNTSPELVQEIVIIENNSKDKIELEKYMQKLYEKNFNCRLIQNSEMLSFAANCNFGVEGSKAGYYFFVNDDTEPQPNWLEEAVKLMESDDQIGVVGCKMYFPNNVIQHAGIAFRSTPHFHPGHIWWNKKTKDDPEVNQVREFQAVTGGAMLVRSNIFNGLKGFNEAYVVAGYEDCDFCLRVRKILDLNTSKNFKVMYCPTSELVHHESITQEKFDLKFRAEYYLKNHTLFCKTWQDKVELDYHKFEPGVH
;
A
#
# COMPACT_ATOMS: atom_id res chain seq x y z
N MET A 1 -8.51 -7.26 -19.17
CA MET A 1 -8.09 -6.75 -17.86
C MET A 1 -8.08 -5.23 -17.92
N LYS A 2 -8.62 -4.55 -16.90
CA LYS A 2 -8.51 -3.08 -16.85
C LYS A 2 -7.05 -2.71 -16.55
N LYS A 3 -6.60 -1.56 -17.07
CA LYS A 3 -5.24 -1.05 -16.80
C LYS A 3 -5.16 -0.39 -15.42
N THR A 4 -3.94 -0.27 -14.93
CA THR A 4 -3.58 0.23 -13.60
C THR A 4 -2.72 1.49 -13.69
N THR A 5 -3.06 2.54 -12.95
CA THR A 5 -2.13 3.64 -12.65
C THR A 5 -1.37 3.28 -11.39
N ILE A 6 -0.05 3.23 -11.47
CA ILE A 6 0.82 2.89 -10.35
C ILE A 6 1.40 4.18 -9.78
N VAL A 7 1.32 4.38 -8.48
CA VAL A 7 1.84 5.56 -7.79
C VAL A 7 2.93 5.12 -6.82
N THR A 8 4.12 5.69 -6.99
CA THR A 8 5.25 5.51 -6.09
C THR A 8 5.73 6.87 -5.62
N ILE A 9 6.00 6.99 -4.32
CA ILE A 9 6.47 8.22 -3.69
C ILE A 9 7.91 7.97 -3.28
N THR A 10 8.81 8.88 -3.66
CA THR A 10 10.21 8.80 -3.27
C THR A 10 10.62 10.00 -2.43
N LYS A 11 11.33 9.72 -1.34
CA LYS A 11 11.91 10.74 -0.47
C LYS A 11 13.23 10.23 0.11
N ASP A 12 14.33 10.88 -0.26
CA ASP A 12 15.67 10.60 0.29
C ASP A 12 16.09 9.12 0.15
N ASN A 13 15.63 8.37 -0.86
CA ASN A 13 15.77 6.90 -0.91
C ASN A 13 16.49 6.37 -2.15
N LYS A 14 17.53 7.08 -2.60
CA LYS A 14 18.20 6.87 -3.90
C LYS A 14 18.59 5.41 -4.20
N GLU A 15 19.20 4.73 -3.23
CA GLU A 15 19.71 3.36 -3.42
C GLU A 15 18.58 2.35 -3.64
N TYR A 16 17.51 2.44 -2.85
CA TYR A 16 16.40 1.50 -2.94
C TYR A 16 15.44 1.85 -4.07
N PHE A 17 15.26 3.13 -4.36
CA PHE A 17 14.52 3.59 -5.54
C PHE A 17 15.09 2.98 -6.83
N ALA A 18 16.42 2.88 -6.94
CA ALA A 18 17.05 2.23 -8.09
C ALA A 18 16.69 0.75 -8.19
N LYS A 19 16.73 0.01 -7.07
CA LYS A 19 16.34 -1.40 -7.00
C LYS A 19 14.86 -1.60 -7.34
N TYR A 20 14.00 -0.73 -6.82
CA TYR A 20 12.57 -0.71 -7.12
C TYR A 20 12.32 -0.57 -8.62
N ILE A 21 12.91 0.41 -9.29
CA ILE A 21 12.73 0.61 -10.74
C ILE A 21 13.25 -0.58 -11.55
N GLU A 22 14.39 -1.17 -11.16
CA GLU A 22 14.96 -2.34 -11.84
C GLU A 22 14.06 -3.57 -11.68
N ALA A 23 13.58 -3.84 -10.47
CA ALA A 23 12.64 -4.93 -10.21
C ALA A 23 11.29 -4.69 -10.91
N PHE A 24 10.78 -3.46 -10.88
CA PHE A 24 9.55 -3.06 -11.56
C PHE A 24 9.64 -3.33 -13.07
N ILE A 25 10.69 -2.84 -13.74
CA ILE A 25 10.90 -3.04 -15.18
C ILE A 25 11.01 -4.52 -15.52
N LYS A 26 11.67 -5.30 -14.67
CA LYS A 26 11.92 -6.72 -14.91
C LYS A 26 10.66 -7.57 -14.74
N ASN A 27 9.81 -7.23 -13.77
CA ASN A 27 8.77 -8.13 -13.26
C ASN A 27 7.34 -7.62 -13.50
N THR A 28 7.15 -6.49 -14.17
CA THR A 28 5.83 -5.91 -14.47
C THR A 28 5.57 -5.91 -15.96
N SER A 29 4.40 -6.37 -16.38
CA SER A 29 4.03 -6.35 -17.80
C SER A 29 3.42 -4.99 -18.20
N PRO A 30 3.99 -4.26 -19.19
CA PRO A 30 3.53 -2.92 -19.57
C PRO A 30 2.07 -2.82 -20.00
N GLU A 31 1.47 -3.90 -20.51
CA GLU A 31 0.08 -3.92 -20.96
C GLU A 31 -0.95 -3.74 -19.83
N LEU A 32 -0.58 -4.12 -18.60
CA LEU A 32 -1.39 -3.88 -17.41
C LEU A 32 -1.23 -2.47 -16.84
N VAL A 33 -0.20 -1.74 -17.27
CA VAL A 33 0.11 -0.41 -16.76
C VAL A 33 -0.43 0.65 -17.71
N GLN A 34 -1.26 1.55 -17.19
CA GLN A 34 -1.67 2.74 -17.91
C GLN A 34 -0.57 3.79 -17.86
N GLU A 35 -0.05 4.05 -16.65
CA GLU A 35 1.09 4.91 -16.38
C GLU A 35 1.69 4.54 -15.01
N ILE A 36 2.98 4.82 -14.83
CA ILE A 36 3.62 4.92 -13.52
C ILE A 36 3.84 6.40 -13.17
N VAL A 37 3.31 6.81 -12.02
CA VAL A 37 3.44 8.16 -11.47
C VAL A 37 4.48 8.11 -10.36
N ILE A 38 5.60 8.79 -10.60
CA ILE A 38 6.70 8.93 -9.65
C ILE A 38 6.56 10.29 -9.01
N ILE A 39 6.49 10.34 -7.69
CA ILE A 39 6.33 11.58 -6.92
C ILE A 39 7.59 11.82 -6.10
N GLU A 40 8.36 12.84 -6.48
CA GLU A 40 9.49 13.35 -5.70
C GLU A 40 8.93 14.22 -4.57
N ASN A 41 9.07 13.76 -3.32
CA ASN A 41 8.45 14.38 -2.16
C ASN A 41 9.46 15.20 -1.34
N ASN A 42 10.15 16.13 -2.01
CA ASN A 42 11.07 17.09 -1.42
C ASN A 42 12.26 16.42 -0.68
N SER A 43 13.02 15.61 -1.42
CA SER A 43 14.26 14.96 -0.97
C SER A 43 15.38 15.98 -0.79
N LYS A 44 16.17 15.80 0.26
CA LYS A 44 17.46 16.48 0.46
C LYS A 44 18.54 15.85 -0.43
N ASP A 45 18.56 14.53 -0.53
CA ASP A 45 19.43 13.81 -1.47
C ASP A 45 18.72 13.66 -2.82
N LYS A 46 19.13 14.46 -3.79
CA LYS A 46 18.47 14.50 -5.10
C LYS A 46 18.78 13.25 -5.92
N ILE A 47 17.73 12.62 -6.40
CA ILE A 47 17.77 11.51 -7.35
C ILE A 47 17.63 12.09 -8.77
N GLU A 48 18.42 11.59 -9.72
CA GLU A 48 18.26 11.91 -11.15
C GLU A 48 17.02 11.18 -11.71
N LEU A 49 15.82 11.59 -11.30
CA LEU A 49 14.57 10.88 -11.65
C LEU A 49 14.31 10.80 -13.15
N GLU A 50 14.77 11.79 -13.92
CA GLU A 50 14.70 11.81 -15.38
C GLU A 50 15.38 10.60 -16.02
N LYS A 51 16.49 10.13 -15.45
CA LYS A 51 17.20 8.92 -15.92
C LYS A 51 16.34 7.67 -15.76
N TYR A 52 15.60 7.56 -14.66
CA TYR A 52 14.71 6.42 -14.40
C TYR A 52 13.45 6.49 -15.27
N MET A 53 12.94 7.70 -15.51
CA MET A 53 11.84 7.92 -16.47
C MET A 53 12.24 7.46 -17.88
N GLN A 54 13.46 7.79 -18.32
CA GLN A 54 13.97 7.33 -19.61
C GLN A 54 14.04 5.79 -19.68
N LYS A 55 14.58 5.13 -18.64
CA LYS A 55 14.62 3.66 -18.57
C LYS A 55 13.23 3.02 -18.67
N LEU A 56 12.23 3.62 -18.01
CA LEU A 56 10.84 3.16 -18.07
C LEU A 56 10.26 3.32 -19.48
N TYR A 57 10.51 4.46 -20.11
CA TYR A 57 10.05 4.73 -21.48
C TYR A 57 10.65 3.75 -22.50
N GLU A 58 11.96 3.46 -22.39
CA GLU A 58 12.65 2.45 -23.22
C GLU A 58 12.08 1.03 -23.07
N LYS A 59 11.30 0.80 -22.00
CA LYS A 59 10.61 -0.46 -21.70
C LYS A 59 9.11 -0.39 -21.93
N ASN A 60 8.65 0.61 -22.69
CA ASN A 60 7.26 0.84 -23.08
C ASN A 60 6.31 1.18 -21.93
N PHE A 61 6.83 1.74 -20.83
CA PHE A 61 5.97 2.31 -19.79
C PHE A 61 5.72 3.79 -20.06
N ASN A 62 4.45 4.18 -20.06
CA ASN A 62 4.09 5.59 -19.89
C ASN A 62 4.38 6.00 -18.45
N CYS A 63 4.87 7.22 -18.27
CA CYS A 63 5.33 7.62 -16.97
C CYS A 63 5.14 9.12 -16.76
N ARG A 64 4.80 9.52 -15.53
CA ARG A 64 4.58 10.91 -15.12
C ARG A 64 5.41 11.22 -13.89
N LEU A 65 6.11 12.34 -13.91
CA LEU A 65 6.86 12.85 -12.76
C LEU A 65 6.10 13.99 -12.11
N ILE A 66 5.96 13.93 -10.79
CA ILE A 66 5.49 15.02 -9.94
C ILE A 66 6.63 15.40 -9.01
N GLN A 67 6.90 16.69 -8.85
CA GLN A 67 7.93 17.18 -7.94
C GLN A 67 7.32 18.19 -6.98
N ASN A 68 7.28 17.84 -5.70
CA ASN A 68 6.72 18.72 -4.69
C ASN A 68 7.76 19.74 -4.23
N SER A 69 7.34 20.99 -4.07
CA SER A 69 8.17 22.05 -3.46
C SER A 69 8.30 21.90 -1.95
N GLU A 70 7.43 21.11 -1.32
CA GLU A 70 7.42 20.83 0.10
C GLU A 70 7.10 19.36 0.38
N MET A 71 7.32 18.91 1.62
CA MET A 71 7.01 17.54 2.00
C MET A 71 5.51 17.40 2.25
N LEU A 72 4.83 16.61 1.44
CA LEU A 72 3.42 16.25 1.61
C LEU A 72 3.28 14.87 2.30
N SER A 73 2.10 14.59 2.85
CA SER A 73 1.82 13.27 3.44
C SER A 73 1.68 12.18 2.37
N PHE A 74 1.81 10.92 2.77
CA PHE A 74 1.52 9.78 1.91
C PHE A 74 0.12 9.89 1.29
N ALA A 75 -0.90 10.16 2.12
CA ALA A 75 -2.28 10.34 1.67
C ALA A 75 -2.42 11.41 0.57
N ALA A 76 -1.85 12.61 0.78
CA ALA A 76 -1.92 13.71 -0.18
C ALA A 76 -1.21 13.37 -1.50
N ASN A 77 -0.03 12.76 -1.42
CA ASN A 77 0.72 12.32 -2.60
C ASN A 77 -0.03 11.24 -3.38
N CYS A 78 -0.59 10.23 -2.70
CA CYS A 78 -1.38 9.19 -3.35
C CYS A 78 -2.62 9.75 -4.04
N ASN A 79 -3.35 10.66 -3.38
CA ASN A 79 -4.53 11.32 -3.96
C ASN A 79 -4.15 12.12 -5.22
N PHE A 80 -3.09 12.94 -5.13
CA PHE A 80 -2.62 13.73 -6.26
C PHE A 80 -2.06 12.87 -7.40
N GLY A 81 -1.38 11.77 -7.05
CA GLY A 81 -0.79 10.84 -8.01
C GLY A 81 -1.81 10.19 -8.94
N VAL A 82 -3.06 10.02 -8.50
CA VAL A 82 -4.12 9.43 -9.33
C VAL A 82 -5.04 10.47 -9.97
N GLU A 83 -4.85 11.76 -9.69
CA GLU A 83 -5.67 12.82 -10.26
C GLU A 83 -5.60 12.81 -11.79
N GLY A 84 -6.77 12.85 -12.44
CA GLY A 84 -6.89 12.81 -13.89
C GLY A 84 -6.68 11.42 -14.53
N SER A 85 -6.30 10.40 -13.75
CA SER A 85 -6.19 9.03 -14.27
C SER A 85 -7.54 8.48 -14.70
N LYS A 86 -7.51 7.69 -15.78
CA LYS A 86 -8.66 6.94 -16.32
C LYS A 86 -8.50 5.43 -16.14
N ALA A 87 -7.50 5.01 -15.36
CA ALA A 87 -7.24 3.60 -15.11
C ALA A 87 -8.42 2.95 -14.36
N GLY A 88 -8.62 1.65 -14.58
CA GLY A 88 -9.63 0.89 -13.84
C GLY A 88 -9.21 0.59 -12.40
N TYR A 89 -7.89 0.59 -12.16
CA TYR A 89 -7.30 0.37 -10.85
C TYR A 89 -6.21 1.39 -10.56
N TYR A 90 -6.02 1.66 -9.27
CA TYR A 90 -4.87 2.39 -8.75
C TYR A 90 -4.04 1.44 -7.90
N PHE A 91 -2.72 1.49 -8.05
CA PHE A 91 -1.79 0.71 -7.23
C PHE A 91 -0.87 1.66 -6.50
N PHE A 92 -0.89 1.64 -5.18
CA PHE A 92 0.04 2.38 -4.32
C PHE A 92 1.14 1.45 -3.84
N VAL A 93 2.40 1.83 -4.05
CA VAL A 93 3.56 1.01 -3.72
C VAL A 93 4.70 1.88 -3.21
N ASN A 94 5.41 1.41 -2.19
CA ASN A 94 6.58 2.10 -1.66
C ASN A 94 7.81 1.91 -2.56
N ASP A 95 8.70 2.90 -2.53
CA ASP A 95 9.90 2.93 -3.37
C ASP A 95 11.10 2.14 -2.82
N ASP A 96 10.96 1.52 -1.65
CA ASP A 96 11.88 0.57 -1.02
C ASP A 96 11.41 -0.89 -1.15
N THR A 97 10.59 -1.17 -2.17
CA THR A 97 10.15 -2.52 -2.51
C THR A 97 10.87 -3.07 -3.73
N GLU A 98 10.95 -4.40 -3.84
CA GLU A 98 11.33 -5.10 -5.06
C GLU A 98 10.17 -6.01 -5.48
N PRO A 99 9.34 -5.56 -6.44
CA PRO A 99 8.29 -6.39 -7.01
C PRO A 99 8.82 -7.72 -7.54
N GLN A 100 8.18 -8.83 -7.19
CA GLN A 100 8.53 -10.16 -7.67
C GLN A 100 7.78 -10.49 -8.97
N PRO A 101 8.17 -11.54 -9.72
CA PRO A 101 7.48 -11.94 -10.94
C PRO A 101 5.96 -12.08 -10.73
N ASN A 102 5.18 -11.55 -11.67
CA ASN A 102 3.71 -11.60 -11.69
C ASN A 102 2.97 -10.87 -10.55
N TRP A 103 3.67 -10.03 -9.76
CA TRP A 103 3.06 -9.34 -8.62
C TRP A 103 1.78 -8.57 -8.99
N LEU A 104 1.82 -7.78 -10.07
CA LEU A 104 0.69 -6.97 -10.51
C LEU A 104 -0.42 -7.83 -11.11
N GLU A 105 -0.03 -8.81 -11.92
CA GLU A 105 -0.91 -9.77 -12.59
C GLU A 105 -1.74 -10.54 -11.56
N GLU A 106 -1.12 -11.06 -10.50
CA GLU A 106 -1.80 -11.82 -9.46
C GLU A 106 -2.72 -10.93 -8.60
N ALA A 107 -2.30 -9.69 -8.30
CA ALA A 107 -3.15 -8.73 -7.61
C ALA A 107 -4.40 -8.36 -8.44
N VAL A 108 -4.22 -8.09 -9.74
CA VAL A 108 -5.32 -7.77 -10.68
C VAL A 108 -6.23 -8.98 -10.88
N LYS A 109 -5.66 -10.18 -11.01
CA LYS A 109 -6.44 -11.42 -11.12
C LYS A 109 -7.30 -11.67 -9.90
N LEU A 110 -6.78 -11.46 -8.68
CA LEU A 110 -7.60 -11.56 -7.47
C LEU A 110 -8.69 -10.48 -7.46
N MET A 111 -8.33 -9.23 -7.78
CA MET A 111 -9.29 -8.12 -7.88
C MET A 111 -10.44 -8.42 -8.83
N GLU A 112 -10.16 -9.02 -9.99
CA GLU A 112 -11.16 -9.36 -11.02
C GLU A 112 -11.95 -10.64 -10.70
N SER A 113 -11.58 -11.41 -9.69
CA SER A 113 -12.25 -12.68 -9.36
C SER A 113 -13.60 -12.51 -8.65
N ASP A 114 -13.84 -11.35 -8.03
CA ASP A 114 -15.09 -10.99 -7.36
C ASP A 114 -15.28 -9.47 -7.43
N ASP A 115 -16.41 -9.02 -7.97
CA ASP A 115 -16.73 -7.60 -8.10
C ASP A 115 -16.89 -6.87 -6.76
N GLN A 116 -17.06 -7.62 -5.66
CA GLN A 116 -17.11 -7.04 -4.32
C GLN A 116 -15.72 -6.83 -3.73
N ILE A 117 -14.62 -7.24 -4.38
CA ILE A 117 -13.28 -6.93 -3.90
C ILE A 117 -12.98 -5.47 -4.26
N GLY A 118 -12.83 -4.63 -3.24
CA GLY A 118 -12.51 -3.21 -3.43
C GLY A 118 -11.02 -2.89 -3.29
N VAL A 119 -10.31 -3.69 -2.49
CA VAL A 119 -8.88 -3.52 -2.18
C VAL A 119 -8.20 -4.89 -2.17
N VAL A 120 -6.99 -4.96 -2.73
CA VAL A 120 -6.09 -6.11 -2.63
C VAL A 120 -4.76 -5.65 -2.06
N GLY A 121 -4.32 -6.26 -0.95
CA GLY A 121 -2.99 -6.09 -0.37
C GLY A 121 -2.07 -7.25 -0.75
N CYS A 122 -0.81 -6.95 -1.02
CA CYS A 122 0.18 -7.94 -1.47
C CYS A 122 0.94 -8.57 -0.30
N LYS A 123 1.53 -9.76 -0.49
CA LYS A 123 2.48 -10.34 0.47
C LYS A 123 3.79 -9.55 0.44
N MET A 124 4.21 -9.08 1.62
CA MET A 124 5.49 -8.40 1.78
C MET A 124 6.35 -9.13 2.81
N TYR A 125 7.61 -9.30 2.48
CA TYR A 125 8.59 -9.94 3.35
C TYR A 125 9.94 -9.24 3.25
N PHE A 126 10.70 -9.33 4.33
CA PHE A 126 12.06 -8.81 4.39
C PHE A 126 13.00 -9.59 3.45
N PRO A 127 14.17 -9.05 3.09
CA PRO A 127 15.15 -9.77 2.26
C PRO A 127 15.58 -11.15 2.79
N ASN A 128 15.40 -11.40 4.10
CA ASN A 128 15.63 -12.70 4.73
C ASN A 128 14.42 -13.66 4.65
N ASN A 129 13.43 -13.36 3.82
CA ASN A 129 12.18 -14.10 3.62
C ASN A 129 11.22 -14.16 4.82
N VAL A 130 11.48 -13.39 5.88
CA VAL A 130 10.59 -13.29 7.04
C VAL A 130 9.43 -12.34 6.73
N ILE A 131 8.23 -12.71 7.16
CA ILE A 131 7.01 -11.94 6.88
C ILE A 131 7.02 -10.60 7.59
N GLN A 132 6.61 -9.61 6.81
CA GLN A 132 6.37 -8.25 7.23
C GLN A 132 4.90 -7.86 7.00
N HIS A 133 4.26 -8.34 5.94
CA HIS A 133 2.83 -8.15 5.74
C HIS A 133 2.16 -9.37 5.11
N ALA A 134 1.14 -9.87 5.82
CA ALA A 134 0.23 -10.91 5.33
C ALA A 134 -1.24 -10.58 5.69
N GLY A 135 -1.55 -9.29 5.84
CA GLY A 135 -2.81 -8.78 6.41
C GLY A 135 -2.60 -7.95 7.67
N ILE A 136 -3.57 -7.11 8.00
CA ILE A 136 -3.63 -6.33 9.25
C ILE A 136 -4.85 -6.79 10.05
N ALA A 137 -4.63 -7.04 11.34
CA ALA A 137 -5.66 -7.40 12.31
C ALA A 137 -5.67 -6.44 13.50
N PHE A 138 -6.78 -6.39 14.21
CA PHE A 138 -7.04 -5.45 15.30
C PHE A 138 -7.08 -6.17 16.65
N ARG A 139 -6.40 -5.59 17.65
CA ARG A 139 -6.26 -6.15 19.00
C ARG A 139 -6.69 -5.15 20.07
N SER A 140 -7.13 -5.69 21.20
CA SER A 140 -7.46 -4.93 22.40
C SER A 140 -6.21 -4.51 23.16
N THR A 141 -5.35 -3.69 22.57
CA THR A 141 -4.23 -3.09 23.31
C THR A 141 -4.72 -1.87 24.11
N PRO A 142 -4.01 -1.44 25.18
CA PRO A 142 -4.35 -0.22 25.93
C PRO A 142 -4.52 1.03 25.06
N HIS A 143 -3.97 1.01 23.85
CA HIS A 143 -4.02 2.10 22.91
C HIS A 143 -4.80 1.80 21.63
N PHE A 144 -5.38 0.61 21.44
CA PHE A 144 -6.03 0.17 20.19
C PHE A 144 -5.14 0.39 18.94
N HIS A 145 -4.45 -0.66 18.49
CA HIS A 145 -3.47 -0.53 17.42
C HIS A 145 -3.64 -1.65 16.37
N PRO A 146 -3.80 -1.31 15.07
CA PRO A 146 -3.71 -2.29 14.00
C PRO A 146 -2.34 -2.95 14.01
N GLY A 147 -2.27 -4.24 13.76
CA GLY A 147 -1.02 -5.00 13.73
C GLY A 147 -0.93 -5.85 12.48
N HIS A 148 0.24 -5.84 11.84
CA HIS A 148 0.58 -6.81 10.81
C HIS A 148 0.62 -8.20 11.43
N ILE A 149 -0.14 -9.14 10.87
CA ILE A 149 -0.12 -10.52 11.35
C ILE A 149 1.19 -11.20 10.94
N TRP A 150 1.70 -12.05 11.83
CA TRP A 150 2.93 -12.84 11.67
C TRP A 150 4.20 -12.02 11.41
N TRP A 151 4.18 -10.72 11.71
CA TRP A 151 5.35 -9.85 11.64
C TRP A 151 6.53 -10.46 12.39
N ASN A 152 7.63 -10.69 11.68
CA ASN A 152 8.86 -11.26 12.24
C ASN A 152 8.68 -12.64 12.91
N LYS A 153 7.65 -13.40 12.53
CA LYS A 153 7.29 -14.70 13.15
C LYS A 153 7.18 -15.87 12.16
N LYS A 154 6.77 -15.59 10.93
CA LYS A 154 6.59 -16.58 9.86
C LYS A 154 7.47 -16.24 8.67
N THR A 155 7.69 -17.20 7.78
CA THR A 155 8.41 -17.02 6.52
C THR A 155 7.44 -16.98 5.34
N LYS A 156 7.90 -16.44 4.20
CA LYS A 156 7.08 -16.31 2.98
C LYS A 156 6.52 -17.63 2.44
N ASP A 157 7.14 -18.76 2.80
CA ASP A 157 6.83 -20.10 2.31
C ASP A 157 5.93 -20.89 3.27
N ASP A 158 5.60 -20.33 4.44
CA ASP A 158 4.75 -21.00 5.42
C ASP A 158 3.32 -21.20 4.85
N PRO A 159 2.69 -22.37 5.05
CA PRO A 159 1.36 -22.67 4.50
C PRO A 159 0.26 -21.72 5.00
N GLU A 160 0.37 -21.20 6.23
CA GLU A 160 -0.63 -20.27 6.76
C GLU A 160 -0.60 -18.91 6.05
N VAL A 161 0.60 -18.48 5.65
CA VAL A 161 0.87 -17.25 4.90
C VAL A 161 0.35 -17.36 3.47
N ASN A 162 0.45 -18.53 2.85
CA ASN A 162 0.10 -18.70 1.44
C ASN A 162 -1.39 -19.00 1.21
N GLN A 163 -2.28 -18.24 1.86
CA GLN A 163 -3.73 -18.36 1.73
C GLN A 163 -4.36 -17.01 1.38
N VAL A 164 -5.22 -17.00 0.36
CA VAL A 164 -6.08 -15.84 0.07
C VAL A 164 -7.04 -15.67 1.24
N ARG A 165 -7.09 -14.47 1.82
CA ARG A 165 -7.90 -14.18 3.02
C ARG A 165 -8.55 -12.81 2.92
N GLU A 166 -9.74 -12.68 3.50
CA GLU A 166 -10.36 -11.38 3.74
C GLU A 166 -9.83 -10.80 5.06
N PHE A 167 -9.50 -9.50 5.04
CA PHE A 167 -9.08 -8.75 6.22
C PHE A 167 -9.91 -7.48 6.40
N GLN A 168 -9.81 -6.89 7.59
CA GLN A 168 -10.36 -5.55 7.82
C GLN A 168 -9.49 -4.45 7.19
N ALA A 169 -8.17 -4.68 7.12
CA ALA A 169 -7.22 -3.77 6.50
C ALA A 169 -6.00 -4.50 5.91
N VAL A 170 -5.33 -3.84 4.97
CA VAL A 170 -4.02 -4.20 4.43
C VAL A 170 -3.15 -2.94 4.35
N THR A 171 -1.83 -3.11 4.21
CA THR A 171 -0.92 -1.95 4.22
C THR A 171 -0.91 -1.19 2.89
N GLY A 172 -0.75 0.13 2.96
CA GLY A 172 -0.52 1.00 1.81
C GLY A 172 0.85 0.81 1.13
N GLY A 173 1.74 0.01 1.72
CA GLY A 173 3.06 -0.28 1.14
C GLY A 173 3.02 -1.04 -0.19
N ALA A 174 1.96 -1.82 -0.44
CA ALA A 174 1.66 -2.43 -1.74
C ALA A 174 0.17 -2.80 -1.82
N MET A 175 -0.65 -1.87 -2.33
CA MET A 175 -2.11 -1.97 -2.33
C MET A 175 -2.71 -1.61 -3.70
N LEU A 176 -3.50 -2.53 -4.26
CA LEU A 176 -4.33 -2.32 -5.45
C LEU A 176 -5.77 -1.97 -5.04
N VAL A 177 -6.36 -0.96 -5.68
CA VAL A 177 -7.68 -0.44 -5.36
C VAL A 177 -8.50 -0.23 -6.64
N ARG A 178 -9.81 -0.51 -6.61
CA ARG A 178 -10.70 -0.10 -7.72
C ARG A 178 -10.82 1.41 -7.80
N SER A 179 -10.57 1.98 -8.98
CA SER A 179 -10.54 3.45 -9.14
C SER A 179 -11.90 4.10 -8.84
N ASN A 180 -13.01 3.45 -9.19
CA ASN A 180 -14.35 3.95 -8.88
C ASN A 180 -14.63 4.02 -7.36
N ILE A 181 -14.14 3.04 -6.59
CA ILE A 181 -14.26 3.04 -5.12
C ILE A 181 -13.39 4.14 -4.54
N PHE A 182 -12.12 4.22 -4.97
CA PHE A 182 -11.19 5.24 -4.50
C PHE A 182 -11.75 6.65 -4.75
N ASN A 183 -12.21 6.92 -5.97
CA ASN A 183 -12.79 8.21 -6.36
C ASN A 183 -14.10 8.49 -5.60
N GLY A 184 -14.97 7.49 -5.43
CA GLY A 184 -16.22 7.63 -4.67
C GLY A 184 -16.01 7.96 -3.20
N LEU A 185 -14.92 7.46 -2.62
CA LEU A 185 -14.47 7.78 -1.26
C LEU A 185 -13.67 9.08 -1.14
N LYS A 186 -13.39 9.75 -2.27
CA LYS A 186 -12.48 10.90 -2.35
C LYS A 186 -11.07 10.60 -1.83
N GLY A 187 -10.60 9.39 -2.09
CA GLY A 187 -9.24 8.94 -1.80
C GLY A 187 -8.93 8.70 -0.32
N PHE A 188 -7.64 8.78 0.00
CA PHE A 188 -7.11 8.70 1.35
C PHE A 188 -7.48 9.96 2.16
N ASN A 189 -7.61 9.80 3.47
CA ASN A 189 -7.92 10.91 4.36
C ASN A 189 -6.64 11.73 4.65
N GLU A 190 -6.53 12.92 4.07
CA GLU A 190 -5.35 13.80 4.21
C GLU A 190 -5.20 14.42 5.61
N ALA A 191 -6.14 14.17 6.53
CA ALA A 191 -5.95 14.52 7.94
C ALA A 191 -4.86 13.67 8.63
N TYR A 192 -4.52 12.50 8.06
CA TYR A 192 -3.31 11.76 8.43
C TYR A 192 -2.09 12.48 7.86
N VAL A 193 -1.16 12.83 8.74
CA VAL A 193 0.03 13.61 8.37
C VAL A 193 1.26 12.72 8.26
N VAL A 194 2.20 13.08 7.38
CA VAL A 194 3.41 12.31 7.08
C VAL A 194 3.09 10.91 6.52
N ALA A 195 2.82 9.91 7.36
CA ALA A 195 2.41 8.56 6.98
C ALA A 195 1.81 7.80 8.19
N GLY A 196 1.10 6.70 7.90
CA GLY A 196 0.55 5.77 8.89
C GLY A 196 -0.93 6.00 9.22
N TYR A 197 -1.66 4.87 9.29
CA TYR A 197 -3.11 4.74 9.54
C TYR A 197 -4.03 5.14 8.38
N GLU A 198 -3.57 5.91 7.38
CA GLU A 198 -4.40 6.25 6.22
C GLU A 198 -4.85 5.03 5.41
N ASP A 199 -4.01 3.99 5.36
CA ASP A 199 -4.28 2.73 4.69
C ASP A 199 -5.38 1.92 5.40
N CYS A 200 -5.27 1.82 6.72
CA CYS A 200 -6.26 1.18 7.58
C CYS A 200 -7.60 1.94 7.54
N ASP A 201 -7.57 3.27 7.65
CA ASP A 201 -8.77 4.11 7.54
C ASP A 201 -9.46 3.91 6.19
N PHE A 202 -8.69 3.93 5.09
CA PHE A 202 -9.23 3.73 3.75
C PHE A 202 -9.87 2.34 3.61
N CYS A 203 -9.19 1.28 4.05
CA CYS A 203 -9.73 -0.09 4.03
C CYS A 203 -11.05 -0.20 4.80
N LEU A 204 -11.11 0.38 6.01
CA LEU A 204 -12.31 0.36 6.84
C LEU A 204 -13.46 1.18 6.23
N ARG A 205 -13.16 2.29 5.53
CA ARG A 205 -14.16 3.03 4.75
C ARG A 205 -14.68 2.21 3.58
N VAL A 206 -13.81 1.51 2.83
CA VAL A 206 -14.22 0.63 1.73
C VAL A 206 -15.19 -0.44 2.22
N ARG A 207 -14.88 -1.11 3.34
CA ARG A 207 -15.74 -2.15 3.93
C ARG A 207 -17.12 -1.68 4.37
N LYS A 208 -17.33 -0.36 4.53
CA LYS A 208 -18.63 0.23 4.87
C LYS A 208 -19.47 0.60 3.66
N ILE A 209 -18.93 0.50 2.45
CA ILE A 209 -19.68 0.77 1.23
C ILE A 209 -20.59 -0.44 0.95
N LEU A 210 -21.90 -0.18 0.92
CA LEU A 210 -22.89 -1.13 0.45
C LEU A 210 -23.04 -1.01 -1.08
N ASP A 211 -22.72 -2.06 -1.81
CA ASP A 211 -23.09 -2.15 -3.22
C ASP A 211 -24.58 -2.45 -3.34
N LEU A 212 -25.32 -1.50 -3.91
CA LEU A 212 -26.78 -1.57 -4.05
C LEU A 212 -27.23 -2.67 -5.03
N ASN A 213 -26.37 -3.10 -5.95
CA ASN A 213 -26.72 -4.15 -6.91
C ASN A 213 -26.70 -5.54 -6.26
N THR A 214 -25.72 -5.77 -5.39
CA THR A 214 -25.52 -7.08 -4.75
C THR A 214 -26.04 -7.12 -3.31
N SER A 215 -26.39 -5.97 -2.74
CA SER A 215 -26.72 -5.82 -1.31
C SER A 215 -25.62 -6.35 -0.38
N LYS A 216 -24.36 -6.24 -0.81
CA LYS A 216 -23.17 -6.70 -0.08
C LYS A 216 -22.19 -5.55 0.09
N ASN A 217 -21.42 -5.61 1.17
CA ASN A 217 -20.32 -4.69 1.37
C ASN A 217 -19.09 -5.08 0.55
N PHE A 218 -18.25 -4.10 0.23
CA PHE A 218 -16.96 -4.36 -0.40
C PHE A 218 -15.97 -5.03 0.57
N LYS A 219 -15.07 -5.82 0.00
CA LYS A 219 -14.06 -6.62 0.69
C LYS A 219 -12.67 -6.03 0.52
N VAL A 220 -11.84 -6.29 1.52
CA VAL A 220 -10.39 -6.06 1.48
C VAL A 220 -9.74 -7.43 1.53
N MET A 221 -8.99 -7.78 0.49
CA MET A 221 -8.43 -9.11 0.32
C MET A 221 -6.90 -9.07 0.39
N TYR A 222 -6.32 -10.11 0.96
CA TYR A 222 -4.89 -10.37 0.91
C TYR A 222 -4.58 -11.36 -0.21
N CYS A 223 -3.60 -11.03 -1.04
CA CYS A 223 -3.11 -11.86 -2.15
C CYS A 223 -1.73 -12.44 -1.81
N PRO A 224 -1.64 -13.73 -1.45
CA PRO A 224 -0.35 -14.36 -1.12
C PRO A 224 0.56 -14.58 -2.33
N THR A 225 0.00 -14.60 -3.55
CA THR A 225 0.73 -14.81 -4.81
C THR A 225 1.20 -13.52 -5.46
N SER A 226 0.73 -12.36 -4.98
CA SER A 226 1.35 -11.07 -5.29
C SER A 226 2.43 -10.77 -4.26
N GLU A 227 3.68 -10.79 -4.68
CA GLU A 227 4.83 -10.79 -3.78
C GLU A 227 5.74 -9.58 -4.00
N LEU A 228 6.17 -8.96 -2.91
CA LEU A 228 7.22 -7.92 -2.91
C LEU A 228 8.20 -8.19 -1.77
N VAL A 229 9.50 -8.06 -2.06
CA VAL A 229 10.50 -7.87 -1.00
C VAL A 229 10.41 -6.40 -0.55
N HIS A 230 10.44 -6.13 0.75
CA HIS A 230 10.42 -4.77 1.27
C HIS A 230 11.61 -4.56 2.21
N HIS A 231 12.39 -3.51 1.95
CA HIS A 231 13.62 -3.21 2.70
C HIS A 231 13.41 -2.37 3.96
N GLU A 232 12.17 -1.90 4.16
CA GLU A 232 11.56 -1.17 5.27
C GLU A 232 12.30 0.00 5.92
N SER A 233 11.50 1.04 6.21
CA SER A 233 11.71 2.04 7.26
C SER A 233 12.93 2.93 7.08
N ILE A 234 13.67 2.79 5.97
CA ILE A 234 14.83 3.62 5.64
C ILE A 234 14.45 5.09 5.55
N THR A 235 13.29 5.40 4.99
CA THR A 235 12.79 6.77 4.88
C THR A 235 12.26 7.30 6.22
N GLN A 236 11.59 6.46 7.02
CA GLN A 236 11.08 6.88 8.32
C GLN A 236 12.17 7.02 9.38
N GLU A 237 13.21 6.19 9.34
CA GLU A 237 14.38 6.23 10.22
C GLU A 237 15.19 7.53 10.06
N LYS A 238 15.02 8.24 8.94
CA LYS A 238 15.67 9.55 8.69
C LYS A 238 15.01 10.71 9.43
N PHE A 239 13.78 10.53 9.92
CA PHE A 239 13.17 11.51 10.81
C PHE A 239 13.67 11.33 12.24
N ASP A 240 13.89 12.45 12.94
CA ASP A 240 14.22 12.38 14.36
C ASP A 240 13.06 11.73 15.16
N LEU A 241 13.42 11.06 16.26
CA LEU A 241 12.47 10.28 17.06
C LEU A 241 11.32 11.13 17.61
N LYS A 242 11.56 12.40 17.92
CA LYS A 242 10.54 13.29 18.47
C LYS A 242 9.51 13.64 17.40
N PHE A 243 9.95 14.06 16.21
CA PHE A 243 9.07 14.31 15.09
C PHE A 243 8.22 13.08 14.74
N ARG A 244 8.84 11.89 14.71
CA ARG A 244 8.13 10.61 14.51
C ARG A 244 7.03 10.40 15.56
N ALA A 245 7.39 10.48 16.83
CA ALA A 245 6.44 10.27 17.92
C ALA A 245 5.26 11.26 17.84
N GLU A 246 5.51 12.53 17.51
CA GLU A 246 4.49 13.57 17.41
C GLU A 246 3.46 13.28 16.31
N TYR A 247 3.90 12.97 15.08
CA TYR A 247 2.93 12.69 14.01
C TYR A 247 2.24 11.34 14.21
N TYR A 248 2.94 10.32 14.71
CA TYR A 248 2.33 9.02 15.00
C TYR A 248 1.24 9.16 16.05
N LEU A 249 1.46 9.93 17.12
CA LEU A 249 0.45 10.19 18.14
C LEU A 249 -0.77 10.93 17.57
N LYS A 250 -0.55 11.92 16.69
CA LYS A 250 -1.64 12.65 16.02
C LYS A 250 -2.49 11.73 15.16
N ASN A 251 -1.86 10.92 14.31
CA ASN A 251 -2.53 9.98 13.42
C ASN A 251 -3.26 8.89 14.23
N HIS A 252 -2.61 8.35 15.25
CA HIS A 252 -3.20 7.38 16.16
C HIS A 252 -4.44 7.93 16.88
N THR A 253 -4.36 9.14 17.43
CA THR A 253 -5.49 9.80 18.09
C THR A 253 -6.68 9.97 17.14
N LEU A 254 -6.43 10.40 15.91
CA LEU A 254 -7.46 10.52 14.87
C LEU A 254 -8.07 9.14 14.54
N PHE A 255 -7.23 8.12 14.39
CA PHE A 255 -7.67 6.76 14.09
C PHE A 255 -8.55 6.19 15.20
N CYS A 256 -8.11 6.26 16.46
CA CYS A 256 -8.89 5.79 17.62
C CYS A 256 -10.23 6.50 17.74
N LYS A 257 -10.23 7.84 17.67
CA LYS A 257 -11.47 8.64 17.69
C LYS A 257 -12.47 8.20 16.62
N THR A 258 -11.97 7.75 15.47
CA THR A 258 -12.81 7.38 14.32
C THR A 258 -13.29 5.93 14.39
N TRP A 259 -12.42 5.01 14.81
CA TRP A 259 -12.55 3.57 14.55
C TRP A 259 -12.53 2.64 15.75
N GLN A 260 -12.07 3.06 16.93
CA GLN A 260 -11.84 2.14 18.07
C GLN A 260 -13.05 1.28 18.43
N ASP A 261 -14.26 1.84 18.34
CA ASP A 261 -15.53 1.18 18.69
C ASP A 261 -16.29 0.66 17.44
N LYS A 262 -15.64 0.63 16.28
CA LYS A 262 -16.25 0.34 14.97
C LYS A 262 -15.53 -0.75 14.18
N VAL A 263 -14.55 -1.41 14.78
CA VAL A 263 -13.84 -2.54 14.18
C VAL A 263 -14.06 -3.79 15.01
N GLU A 264 -13.92 -4.95 14.36
CA GLU A 264 -13.87 -6.22 15.06
C GLU A 264 -12.45 -6.46 15.60
N LEU A 265 -12.31 -6.93 16.83
CA LEU A 265 -11.00 -7.32 17.36
C LEU A 265 -10.71 -8.78 16.95
N ASP A 266 -9.96 -8.95 15.86
CA ASP A 266 -9.77 -10.21 15.15
C ASP A 266 -8.34 -10.77 15.23
N TYR A 267 -7.41 -10.09 15.91
CA TYR A 267 -6.00 -10.55 16.00
C TYR A 267 -5.86 -11.97 16.55
N HIS A 268 -6.68 -12.35 17.52
CA HIS A 268 -6.72 -13.67 18.13
C HIS A 268 -7.02 -14.81 17.14
N LYS A 269 -7.63 -14.50 15.99
CA LYS A 269 -7.93 -15.49 14.93
C LYS A 269 -6.68 -15.91 14.15
N PHE A 270 -5.64 -15.08 14.14
CA PHE A 270 -4.44 -15.28 13.32
C PHE A 270 -3.21 -15.65 14.17
N GLU A 271 -3.13 -15.11 15.39
CA GLU A 271 -2.04 -15.36 16.32
C GLU A 271 -2.59 -15.67 17.72
N PRO A 272 -2.99 -16.94 17.98
CA PRO A 272 -3.48 -17.35 19.29
C PRO A 272 -2.43 -17.12 20.38
N GLY A 273 -2.84 -16.56 21.51
CA GLY A 273 -1.96 -16.31 22.68
C GLY A 273 -1.26 -14.95 22.70
N VAL A 274 -1.51 -14.08 21.71
CA VAL A 274 -1.14 -12.66 21.76
C VAL A 274 -2.38 -11.86 22.15
N HIS A 275 -2.46 -11.45 23.43
CA HIS A 275 -3.53 -10.61 23.98
C HIS A 275 -3.17 -9.13 23.91
#